data_AF-A0A932SA68-F1
#
_entry.id   AF-A0A932SA68-F1
#
_cell.length_a   1.000
_cell.length_b   1.000
_cell.length_c   1.000
_cell.angle_alpha   90.00
_cell.angle_beta   90.00
_cell.angle_gamma   90.00
#
_symmetry.space_group_name_H-M   'P 1'
#
loop_
_entity.id
_entity.type
_entity.pdbx_description
1 polymer ?
#
loop_
_entity_poly.entity_id
_entity_poly.type
_entity_poly.pdbx_seq_one_letter_code
_entity_poly.pdbx_strand_id
1 'polypeptide(L)'
;MGREKTGFQRLLVLLVVFGLIVGLNSFSFAAGSNKTLKVPSEYKTIQAAIDAASSGDAIQAAAGKYQENIILKEGVILQGAGADATTIDGNGKGNVVEGAKGAVIEGFTITNSGKRGTTGDIMDVGISAKHAPMTIANCRIIGNNAGIRTYFSPSNIINNIVADNRVYGLYILYSDSSVKNNIVYNNGSYGVYNSYSTPEVINNTIFKNFDGIYSEVSKVVVKNNIVVNNKSAGIRWAEFPDAQKGTGFMKGVEPILSYNLVWGNKTDRVNVSPAEGDISKDPLFTDIAKGDVRLKKGSPAINNGSPDNADNDPDATRNDIGAYGGPLAQKTITASPQAVSYASLKIKTETLEEPDYGSQSTWSGAGGTKSGRGLFQSWCVSCHGALGKGDGQLADTLGEGIRPRDLSNAELLSARSDEFLFKVIKNGGPSVGFSDAMMNFGATLSDEEIKNIIAYVRKDICKCQYKGVGGK
;
A
#
# COMPACT_ATOMS: atom_id res chain seq x y z
N MET A 1 -26.56 -84.91 -25.73
CA MET A 1 -27.73 -84.09 -26.12
C MET A 1 -27.84 -82.97 -25.10
N GLY A 2 -27.60 -81.71 -25.48
CA GLY A 2 -27.90 -80.54 -24.61
C GLY A 2 -26.76 -79.56 -24.28
N ARG A 3 -26.39 -78.73 -25.27
CA ARG A 3 -25.95 -77.30 -25.23
C ARG A 3 -24.69 -76.81 -24.47
N GLU A 4 -23.74 -76.42 -25.31
CA GLU A 4 -22.86 -75.21 -25.32
C GLU A 4 -22.97 -74.15 -24.22
N LYS A 5 -21.79 -73.64 -23.79
CA LYS A 5 -21.31 -72.26 -24.07
C LYS A 5 -19.79 -72.12 -23.82
N THR A 6 -19.15 -71.35 -24.71
CA THR A 6 -17.71 -71.14 -24.92
C THR A 6 -17.24 -69.75 -24.41
N GLY A 7 -15.90 -69.59 -24.22
CA GLY A 7 -15.16 -68.30 -24.23
C GLY A 7 -14.14 -68.14 -23.08
N PHE A 8 -12.81 -68.40 -23.23
CA PHE A 8 -11.71 -67.51 -23.71
C PHE A 8 -11.64 -66.16 -22.93
N GLN A 9 -10.56 -65.68 -22.27
CA GLN A 9 -9.12 -65.57 -22.62
C GLN A 9 -8.22 -65.21 -21.40
N ARG A 10 -6.97 -65.72 -21.40
CA ARG A 10 -5.63 -65.10 -21.14
C ARG A 10 -5.36 -64.36 -19.80
N LEU A 11 -4.15 -64.22 -19.24
CA LEU A 11 -2.77 -64.76 -19.32
C LEU A 11 -2.00 -63.85 -18.34
N LEU A 12 -1.11 -64.32 -17.46
CA LEU A 12 0.03 -63.48 -17.02
C LEU A 12 1.22 -64.32 -16.56
N VAL A 13 2.37 -64.04 -17.18
CA VAL A 13 3.69 -64.64 -16.95
C VAL A 13 4.48 -63.75 -15.99
N LEU A 14 5.21 -64.37 -15.05
CA LEU A 14 6.11 -63.74 -14.09
C LEU A 14 7.33 -63.08 -14.76
N LEU A 15 7.77 -61.94 -14.22
CA LEU A 15 9.15 -61.45 -14.33
C LEU A 15 9.61 -60.89 -12.97
N VAL A 16 10.70 -61.45 -12.46
CA VAL A 16 11.40 -61.11 -11.23
C VAL A 16 12.40 -59.98 -11.52
N VAL A 17 12.43 -58.93 -10.69
CA VAL A 17 13.47 -57.88 -10.72
C VAL A 17 14.15 -57.79 -9.36
N PHE A 18 15.47 -57.96 -9.37
CA PHE A 18 16.40 -57.72 -8.26
C PHE A 18 16.54 -56.22 -8.02
N GLY A 19 16.30 -55.75 -6.78
CA GLY A 19 16.49 -54.36 -6.37
C GLY A 19 17.85 -54.13 -5.69
N LEU A 20 18.64 -53.20 -6.23
CA LEU A 20 19.83 -52.62 -5.58
C LEU A 20 19.40 -51.75 -4.38
N ILE A 21 19.98 -51.98 -3.20
CA ILE A 21 19.85 -51.10 -2.05
C ILE A 21 20.91 -50.00 -2.18
N VAL A 22 20.49 -48.78 -2.52
CA VAL A 22 21.28 -47.56 -2.34
C VAL A 22 20.79 -46.88 -1.07
N GLY A 23 21.69 -46.73 -0.09
CA GLY A 23 21.40 -46.05 1.17
C GLY A 23 21.09 -44.57 0.95
N LEU A 24 19.80 -44.23 1.04
CA LEU A 24 19.33 -42.85 1.14
C LEU A 24 19.58 -42.36 2.57
N ASN A 25 20.59 -41.50 2.75
CA ASN A 25 20.69 -40.64 3.92
C ASN A 25 19.40 -39.79 3.98
N SER A 26 18.49 -40.19 4.84
CA SER A 26 17.27 -39.46 5.13
C SER A 26 17.65 -38.25 5.97
N PHE A 27 17.87 -37.10 5.33
CA PHE A 27 17.78 -35.84 6.04
C PHE A 27 16.31 -35.65 6.43
N SER A 28 15.96 -36.13 7.62
CA SER A 28 14.76 -35.66 8.30
C SER A 28 14.97 -34.17 8.58
N PHE A 29 14.38 -33.32 7.75
CA PHE A 29 14.01 -31.98 8.19
C PHE A 29 12.96 -32.19 9.27
N ALA A 30 13.38 -32.21 10.53
CA ALA A 30 12.46 -32.04 11.63
C ALA A 30 11.74 -30.71 11.37
N ALA A 31 10.42 -30.75 11.14
CA ALA A 31 9.59 -29.57 11.21
C ALA A 31 9.73 -29.04 12.64
N GLY A 32 10.62 -28.06 12.83
CA GLY A 32 10.82 -27.43 14.12
C GLY A 32 9.50 -26.84 14.56
N SER A 33 9.05 -27.16 15.78
CA SER A 33 7.93 -26.47 16.39
C SER A 33 8.28 -24.98 16.51
N ASN A 34 7.43 -24.10 15.97
CA ASN A 34 7.57 -22.66 16.13
C ASN A 34 7.70 -22.32 17.63
N LYS A 35 8.70 -21.51 17.97
CA LYS A 35 9.00 -21.14 19.35
C LYS A 35 8.23 -19.89 19.76
N THR A 36 8.02 -19.75 21.06
CA THR A 36 7.56 -18.50 21.66
C THR A 36 8.68 -17.92 22.50
N LEU A 37 9.16 -16.73 22.11
CA LEU A 37 10.21 -15.98 22.80
C LEU A 37 9.55 -14.90 23.67
N LYS A 38 9.97 -14.76 24.93
CA LYS A 38 9.32 -13.85 25.88
C LYS A 38 10.18 -12.63 26.22
N VAL A 39 9.57 -11.46 26.14
CA VAL A 39 10.17 -10.17 26.51
C VAL A 39 9.39 -9.60 27.69
N PRO A 40 10.03 -9.18 28.81
CA PRO A 40 11.47 -9.12 29.03
C PRO A 40 12.10 -10.38 29.69
N SER A 41 11.29 -11.41 29.99
CA SER A 41 11.72 -12.50 30.90
C SER A 41 12.84 -13.39 30.34
N GLU A 42 12.89 -13.59 29.02
CA GLU A 42 13.95 -14.36 28.35
C GLU A 42 14.92 -13.43 27.62
N TYR A 43 14.38 -12.40 26.95
CA TYR A 43 15.14 -11.39 26.23
C TYR A 43 14.86 -10.02 26.80
N LYS A 44 15.89 -9.24 27.14
CA LYS A 44 15.72 -7.93 27.79
C LYS A 44 15.01 -6.89 26.91
N THR A 45 15.12 -7.00 25.58
CA THR A 45 14.60 -6.04 24.60
C THR A 45 13.80 -6.77 23.53
N ILE A 46 12.91 -6.05 22.84
CA ILE A 46 12.15 -6.61 21.73
C ILE A 46 13.09 -6.97 20.58
N GLN A 47 14.04 -6.10 20.25
CA GLN A 47 14.99 -6.37 19.16
C GLN A 47 15.82 -7.64 19.42
N ALA A 48 16.27 -7.89 20.65
CA ALA A 48 17.05 -9.08 20.96
C ALA A 48 16.24 -10.38 20.77
N ALA A 49 14.93 -10.35 21.03
CA ALA A 49 14.06 -11.47 20.72
C ALA A 49 13.87 -11.65 19.21
N ILE A 50 13.70 -10.56 18.45
CA ILE A 50 13.63 -10.59 16.97
C ILE A 50 14.93 -11.17 16.38
N ASP A 51 16.07 -10.75 16.91
CA ASP A 51 17.38 -11.22 16.46
C ASP A 51 17.58 -12.72 16.70
N ALA A 52 16.94 -13.30 17.72
CA ALA A 52 16.97 -14.73 18.01
C ALA A 52 15.87 -15.54 17.30
N ALA A 53 14.78 -14.89 16.87
CA ALA A 53 13.65 -15.53 16.22
C ALA A 53 13.97 -15.98 14.78
N SER A 54 13.35 -17.09 14.40
CA SER A 54 13.26 -17.60 13.03
C SER A 54 11.86 -17.34 12.44
N SER A 55 11.71 -17.45 11.12
CA SER A 55 10.40 -17.32 10.46
C SER A 55 9.39 -18.31 11.05
N GLY A 56 8.18 -17.82 11.37
CA GLY A 56 7.13 -18.57 12.05
C GLY A 56 7.18 -18.51 13.58
N ASP A 57 8.29 -18.09 14.19
CA ASP A 57 8.37 -17.90 15.64
C ASP A 57 7.49 -16.72 16.10
N ALA A 58 6.97 -16.85 17.31
CA ALA A 58 6.22 -15.80 17.99
C ALA A 58 7.07 -15.13 19.08
N ILE A 59 6.95 -13.81 19.20
CA ILE A 59 7.53 -13.00 20.26
C ILE A 59 6.40 -12.42 21.09
N GLN A 60 6.37 -12.72 22.37
CA GLN A 60 5.39 -12.19 23.31
C GLN A 60 6.06 -11.12 24.19
N ALA A 61 5.71 -9.86 23.94
CA ALA A 61 6.11 -8.73 24.75
C ALA A 61 5.07 -8.49 25.86
N ALA A 62 5.49 -8.68 27.12
CA ALA A 62 4.68 -8.36 28.27
C ALA A 62 4.34 -6.85 28.31
N ALA A 63 3.32 -6.50 29.12
CA ALA A 63 2.96 -5.12 29.37
C ALA A 63 4.18 -4.30 29.83
N GLY A 64 4.33 -3.11 29.25
CA GLY A 64 5.52 -2.29 29.47
C GLY A 64 5.75 -1.28 28.36
N LYS A 65 6.71 -0.38 28.61
CA LYS A 65 7.17 0.61 27.65
C LYS A 65 8.59 0.26 27.21
N TYR A 66 8.74 0.01 25.92
CA TYR A 66 9.99 -0.37 25.27
C TYR A 66 10.46 0.82 24.43
N GLN A 67 11.55 1.46 24.85
CA GLN A 67 12.14 2.56 24.10
C GLN A 67 13.14 2.01 23.09
N GLU A 68 12.66 1.69 21.89
CA GLU A 68 13.42 0.99 20.85
C GLU A 68 12.96 1.47 19.45
N ASN A 69 13.85 1.35 18.47
CA ASN A 69 13.50 1.31 17.05
C ASN A 69 13.77 -0.11 16.59
N ILE A 70 12.73 -0.82 16.15
CA ILE A 70 12.83 -2.26 15.84
C ILE A 70 12.78 -2.52 14.34
N ILE A 71 13.48 -3.57 13.91
CA ILE A 71 13.47 -4.09 12.55
C ILE A 71 12.97 -5.53 12.63
N LEU A 72 11.78 -5.78 12.07
CA LEU A 72 11.19 -7.11 12.04
C LEU A 72 11.98 -8.06 11.13
N LYS A 73 11.80 -9.36 11.33
CA LYS A 73 12.31 -10.41 10.43
C LYS A 73 11.18 -11.08 9.67
N GLU A 74 11.53 -11.65 8.52
CA GLU A 74 10.58 -12.35 7.66
C GLU A 74 9.82 -13.43 8.43
N GLY A 75 8.48 -13.39 8.35
CA GLY A 75 7.58 -14.36 8.97
C GLY A 75 7.53 -14.36 10.50
N VAL A 76 8.18 -13.43 11.19
CA VAL A 76 8.12 -13.33 12.66
C VAL A 76 6.78 -12.71 13.10
N ILE A 77 6.18 -13.28 14.15
CA ILE A 77 4.93 -12.80 14.74
C ILE A 77 5.27 -12.06 16.05
N LEU A 78 5.12 -10.74 16.07
CA LEU A 78 5.35 -9.90 17.24
C LEU A 78 4.02 -9.51 17.91
N GLN A 79 3.82 -9.96 19.15
CA GLN A 79 2.57 -9.78 19.91
C GLN A 79 2.83 -9.04 21.22
N GLY A 80 2.09 -7.95 21.44
CA GLY A 80 2.04 -7.26 22.72
C GLY A 80 0.93 -7.81 23.61
N ALA A 81 0.94 -7.45 24.89
CA ALA A 81 -0.11 -7.79 25.84
C ALA A 81 -1.43 -7.01 25.64
N GLY A 82 -1.54 -6.27 24.53
CA GLY A 82 -2.64 -5.36 24.20
C GLY A 82 -2.13 -3.93 24.01
N ALA A 83 -2.72 -3.20 23.07
CA ALA A 83 -2.19 -1.89 22.68
C ALA A 83 -2.22 -0.86 23.82
N ASP A 84 -3.14 -0.98 24.77
CA ASP A 84 -3.21 -0.13 25.95
C ASP A 84 -2.15 -0.48 27.03
N ALA A 85 -1.53 -1.66 26.94
CA ALA A 85 -0.60 -2.18 27.94
C ALA A 85 0.86 -2.24 27.46
N THR A 86 1.09 -2.34 26.15
CA THR A 86 2.42 -2.53 25.57
C THR A 86 2.74 -1.41 24.58
N THR A 87 3.81 -0.66 24.83
CA THR A 87 4.21 0.50 24.01
C THR A 87 5.62 0.34 23.45
N ILE A 88 5.80 0.59 22.15
CA ILE A 88 7.10 0.84 21.51
C ILE A 88 7.23 2.34 21.25
N ASP A 89 8.25 2.97 21.84
CA ASP A 89 8.53 4.41 21.75
C ASP A 89 9.84 4.63 21.00
N GLY A 90 9.77 5.19 19.79
CA GLY A 90 10.93 5.48 18.93
C GLY A 90 11.81 6.62 19.41
N ASN A 91 11.47 7.27 20.53
CA ASN A 91 12.26 8.32 21.17
C ASN A 91 12.63 9.50 20.24
N GLY A 92 11.76 9.81 19.28
CA GLY A 92 11.98 10.87 18.31
C GLY A 92 13.09 10.58 17.29
N LYS A 93 13.33 9.31 16.96
CA LYS A 93 14.35 8.87 16.00
C LYS A 93 13.74 7.90 15.01
N GLY A 94 14.03 8.08 13.71
CA GLY A 94 13.74 7.10 12.67
C GLY A 94 12.29 6.62 12.60
N ASN A 95 12.06 5.56 11.83
CA ASN A 95 10.84 4.77 11.95
C ASN A 95 10.83 4.02 13.29
N VAL A 96 9.66 3.89 13.93
CA VAL A 96 9.57 3.11 15.19
C VAL A 96 9.68 1.61 14.88
N VAL A 97 9.00 1.17 13.82
CA VAL A 97 9.03 -0.20 13.33
C VAL A 97 9.37 -0.21 11.83
N GLU A 98 10.42 -0.93 11.46
CA GLU A 98 10.67 -1.35 10.07
C GLU A 98 10.09 -2.76 9.85
N GLY A 99 9.22 -2.88 8.86
CA GLY A 99 8.51 -4.10 8.52
C GLY A 99 9.39 -5.14 7.84
N ALA A 100 8.91 -6.38 7.80
CA ALA A 100 9.50 -7.46 7.01
C ALA A 100 8.41 -8.30 6.35
N LYS A 101 8.77 -8.96 5.24
CA LYS A 101 7.85 -9.82 4.47
C LYS A 101 7.21 -10.87 5.37
N GLY A 102 5.89 -11.02 5.31
CA GLY A 102 5.13 -11.99 6.09
C GLY A 102 5.16 -11.78 7.60
N ALA A 103 5.80 -10.71 8.10
CA ALA A 103 5.79 -10.42 9.52
C ALA A 103 4.40 -9.99 9.98
N VAL A 104 4.10 -10.24 11.25
CA VAL A 104 2.88 -9.79 11.91
C VAL A 104 3.28 -8.94 13.09
N ILE A 105 2.66 -7.77 13.23
CA ILE A 105 2.75 -6.96 14.44
C ILE A 105 1.35 -6.70 14.98
N GLU A 106 1.13 -7.01 16.26
CA GLU A 106 -0.16 -6.81 16.89
C GLU A 106 -0.14 -6.49 18.38
N GLY A 107 -1.13 -5.70 18.82
CA GLY A 107 -1.33 -5.43 20.24
C GLY A 107 -0.33 -4.45 20.85
N PHE A 108 0.14 -3.47 20.08
CA PHE A 108 1.07 -2.43 20.54
C PHE A 108 0.51 -1.02 20.37
N THR A 109 0.86 -0.12 21.30
CA THR A 109 0.98 1.31 20.99
C THR A 109 2.33 1.57 20.34
N ILE A 110 2.35 2.24 19.19
CA ILE A 110 3.55 2.62 18.43
C ILE A 110 3.61 4.14 18.33
N THR A 111 4.67 4.77 18.87
CA THR A 111 4.71 6.22 19.04
C THR A 111 6.08 6.85 18.89
N ASN A 112 6.09 8.17 18.69
CA ASN A 112 7.26 9.04 18.75
C ASN A 112 8.32 8.74 17.68
N SER A 113 7.89 8.55 16.42
CA SER A 113 8.79 8.49 15.26
C SER A 113 9.48 9.81 14.98
N GLY A 114 10.77 9.74 14.61
CA GLY A 114 11.54 10.85 14.04
C GLY A 114 11.61 12.16 14.84
N LYS A 115 12.45 13.08 14.37
CA LYS A 115 12.41 14.45 14.92
C LYS A 115 11.14 15.15 14.43
N ARG A 116 10.47 15.88 15.32
CA ARG A 116 9.34 16.73 14.93
C ARG A 116 9.82 17.81 13.97
N GLY A 117 9.32 17.82 12.73
CA GLY A 117 9.53 18.91 11.77
C GLY A 117 10.09 18.47 10.43
N THR A 118 10.47 17.21 10.27
CA THR A 118 10.88 16.65 8.99
C THR A 118 9.65 16.40 8.10
N THR A 119 9.65 16.96 6.90
CA THR A 119 8.65 16.74 5.85
C THR A 119 9.37 16.41 4.54
N GLY A 120 8.82 15.49 3.72
CA GLY A 120 9.44 15.03 2.46
C GLY A 120 9.72 13.51 2.46
N ASP A 121 10.50 13.02 1.49
CA ASP A 121 10.83 11.58 1.30
C ASP A 121 11.52 10.93 2.52
N ILE A 122 11.97 11.74 3.49
CA ILE A 122 12.50 11.34 4.80
C ILE A 122 11.43 11.56 5.88
N MET A 123 10.22 11.05 5.65
CA MET A 123 9.17 11.06 6.67
C MET A 123 9.29 9.78 7.50
N ASP A 124 9.82 9.93 8.71
CA ASP A 124 9.84 8.87 9.71
C ASP A 124 8.42 8.47 10.12
N VAL A 125 8.11 7.19 10.16
CA VAL A 125 6.74 6.70 10.42
C VAL A 125 6.66 5.84 11.67
N GLY A 126 5.46 5.67 12.21
CA GLY A 126 5.21 4.67 13.25
C GLY A 126 5.57 3.27 12.73
N ILE A 127 5.01 2.88 11.58
CA ILE A 127 5.29 1.59 10.94
C ILE A 127 5.60 1.78 9.46
N SER A 128 6.78 1.32 9.03
CA SER A 128 7.24 1.35 7.64
C SER A 128 7.15 -0.05 7.03
N ALA A 129 6.21 -0.26 6.10
CA ALA A 129 6.15 -1.43 5.24
C ALA A 129 6.68 -1.04 3.86
N LYS A 130 7.99 -0.83 3.75
CA LYS A 130 8.67 -0.50 2.50
C LYS A 130 9.25 -1.78 1.91
N HIS A 131 8.74 -2.25 0.76
CA HIS A 131 9.08 -3.56 0.17
C HIS A 131 8.89 -4.76 1.12
N ALA A 132 8.03 -4.61 2.13
CA ALA A 132 7.90 -5.56 3.23
C ALA A 132 6.42 -5.90 3.49
N PRO A 133 5.74 -6.63 2.57
CA PRO A 133 4.35 -7.03 2.73
C PRO A 133 4.12 -7.67 4.10
N MET A 134 3.26 -7.09 4.93
CA MET A 134 3.10 -7.53 6.31
C MET A 134 1.64 -7.41 6.80
N THR A 135 1.39 -7.92 8.00
CA THR A 135 0.11 -7.72 8.70
C THR A 135 0.32 -6.83 9.92
N ILE A 136 -0.47 -5.76 9.99
CA ILE A 136 -0.50 -4.78 11.07
C ILE A 136 -1.90 -4.81 11.67
N ALA A 137 -2.03 -5.34 12.89
CA ALA A 137 -3.33 -5.56 13.49
C ALA A 137 -3.42 -5.08 14.95
N ASN A 138 -4.62 -4.68 15.41
CA ASN A 138 -4.91 -4.39 16.82
C ASN A 138 -3.91 -3.40 17.47
N CYS A 139 -3.31 -2.49 16.70
CA CYS A 139 -2.32 -1.54 17.18
C CYS A 139 -2.92 -0.14 17.37
N ARG A 140 -2.30 0.66 18.23
CA ARG A 140 -2.52 2.11 18.34
C ARG A 140 -1.30 2.83 17.78
N ILE A 141 -1.40 3.40 16.58
CA ILE A 141 -0.30 4.10 15.92
C ILE A 141 -0.53 5.61 16.07
N ILE A 142 0.14 6.21 17.06
CA ILE A 142 -0.19 7.56 17.53
C ILE A 142 1.02 8.45 17.78
N GLY A 143 0.87 9.76 17.55
CA GLY A 143 1.90 10.75 17.88
C GLY A 143 3.18 10.62 17.05
N ASN A 144 3.08 10.08 15.84
CA ASN A 144 4.19 9.94 14.89
C ASN A 144 4.16 11.07 13.86
N ASN A 145 5.23 11.23 13.07
CA ASN A 145 5.22 12.15 11.93
C ASN A 145 4.18 11.69 10.87
N ALA A 146 4.15 10.40 10.55
CA ALA A 146 2.98 9.74 9.96
C ALA A 146 2.77 8.36 10.57
N GLY A 147 1.54 7.84 10.47
CA GLY A 147 1.16 6.58 11.10
C GLY A 147 1.81 5.37 10.43
N ILE A 148 1.24 4.94 9.31
CA ILE A 148 1.67 3.74 8.57
C ILE A 148 2.00 4.13 7.13
N ARG A 149 3.15 3.66 6.62
CA ARG A 149 3.53 3.77 5.20
C ARG A 149 3.58 2.38 4.57
N THR A 150 2.91 2.20 3.44
CA THR A 150 3.11 1.05 2.55
C THR A 150 3.65 1.54 1.21
N TYR A 151 4.80 1.03 0.78
CA TYR A 151 5.44 1.40 -0.49
C TYR A 151 5.92 0.12 -1.18
N PHE A 152 5.35 -0.19 -2.36
CA PHE A 152 5.53 -1.49 -3.04
C PHE A 152 5.33 -2.68 -2.10
N SER A 153 4.30 -2.59 -1.27
CA SER A 153 4.10 -3.49 -0.15
C SER A 153 2.62 -3.66 0.17
N PRO A 154 1.89 -4.47 -0.64
CA PRO A 154 0.53 -4.86 -0.29
C PRO A 154 0.52 -5.43 1.13
N SER A 155 -0.26 -4.84 2.01
CA SER A 155 -0.26 -5.20 3.44
C SER A 155 -1.69 -5.27 3.98
N ASN A 156 -1.86 -6.06 5.03
CA ASN A 156 -3.10 -6.12 5.80
C ASN A 156 -3.02 -5.11 6.93
N ILE A 157 -3.87 -4.09 6.91
CA ILE A 157 -3.95 -3.05 7.94
C ILE A 157 -5.35 -3.15 8.56
N ILE A 158 -5.44 -3.84 9.70
CA ILE A 158 -6.73 -4.31 10.23
C ILE A 158 -6.92 -3.94 11.70
N ASN A 159 -8.10 -3.46 12.10
CA ASN A 159 -8.41 -3.24 13.51
C ASN A 159 -7.41 -2.33 14.24
N ASN A 160 -6.86 -1.33 13.55
CA ASN A 160 -5.94 -0.38 14.16
C ASN A 160 -6.65 0.93 14.54
N ILE A 161 -6.09 1.61 15.53
CA ILE A 161 -6.36 3.03 15.79
C ILE A 161 -5.16 3.81 15.26
N VAL A 162 -5.38 4.66 14.25
CA VAL A 162 -4.34 5.50 13.65
C VAL A 162 -4.70 6.96 13.84
N ALA A 163 -4.06 7.60 14.82
CA ALA A 163 -4.52 8.89 15.29
C ALA A 163 -3.43 9.85 15.74
N ASP A 164 -3.73 11.13 15.75
CA ASP A 164 -2.85 12.17 16.27
C ASP A 164 -1.45 12.17 15.63
N ASN A 165 -1.36 11.72 14.38
CA ASN A 165 -0.12 11.77 13.60
C ASN A 165 -0.04 13.10 12.84
N ARG A 166 1.17 13.62 12.68
CA ARG A 166 1.39 14.99 12.21
C ARG A 166 0.95 15.22 10.77
N VAL A 167 1.14 14.24 9.90
CA VAL A 167 0.87 14.35 8.47
C VAL A 167 -0.20 13.36 8.05
N TYR A 168 0.18 12.13 7.68
CA TYR A 168 -0.76 11.12 7.21
C TYR A 168 -1.10 10.13 8.32
N GLY A 169 -2.36 9.66 8.34
CA GLY A 169 -2.70 8.44 9.06
C GLY A 169 -2.12 7.22 8.35
N LEU A 170 -2.68 6.91 7.17
CA LEU A 170 -2.23 5.85 6.27
C LEU A 170 -1.70 6.45 4.97
N TYR A 171 -0.47 6.11 4.61
CA TYR A 171 0.22 6.56 3.39
C TYR A 171 0.50 5.36 2.47
N ILE A 172 -0.35 5.17 1.46
CA ILE A 172 -0.39 3.98 0.62
C ILE A 172 0.08 4.31 -0.80
N LEU A 173 1.28 3.87 -1.16
CA LEU A 173 1.88 4.14 -2.47
C LEU A 173 2.20 2.82 -3.16
N TYR A 174 1.77 2.66 -4.42
CA TYR A 174 2.10 1.47 -5.22
C TYR A 174 1.81 0.16 -4.44
N SER A 175 0.74 0.13 -3.65
CA SER A 175 0.46 -0.95 -2.71
C SER A 175 -1.03 -1.23 -2.68
N ASP A 176 -1.42 -2.43 -3.12
CA ASP A 176 -2.81 -2.91 -3.12
C ASP A 176 -3.19 -3.44 -1.73
N SER A 177 -3.09 -2.56 -0.73
CA SER A 177 -3.28 -2.91 0.68
C SER A 177 -4.75 -3.11 1.04
N SER A 178 -5.00 -4.03 1.98
CA SER A 178 -6.32 -4.26 2.58
C SER A 178 -6.43 -3.47 3.88
N VAL A 179 -7.19 -2.37 3.85
CA VAL A 179 -7.41 -1.44 4.95
C VAL A 179 -8.81 -1.67 5.53
N LYS A 180 -8.90 -2.45 6.61
CA LYS A 180 -10.19 -2.92 7.14
C LYS A 180 -10.39 -2.63 8.62
N ASN A 181 -11.58 -2.20 9.02
CA ASN A 181 -11.95 -2.08 10.43
C ASN A 181 -11.06 -1.13 11.26
N ASN A 182 -10.39 -0.17 10.62
CA ASN A 182 -9.55 0.79 11.33
C ASN A 182 -10.38 2.01 11.77
N ILE A 183 -9.96 2.61 12.88
CA ILE A 183 -10.38 3.94 13.30
C ILE A 183 -9.26 4.93 12.99
N VAL A 184 -9.49 5.89 12.10
CA VAL A 184 -8.44 6.82 11.63
C VAL A 184 -8.86 8.26 11.89
N TYR A 185 -8.20 8.96 12.81
CA TYR A 185 -8.67 10.28 13.21
C TYR A 185 -7.62 11.29 13.66
N ASN A 186 -7.97 12.56 13.53
CA ASN A 186 -7.16 13.69 13.98
C ASN A 186 -5.71 13.66 13.47
N ASN A 187 -5.49 13.14 12.26
CA ASN A 187 -4.20 13.26 11.58
C ASN A 187 -4.13 14.63 10.89
N GLY A 188 -2.94 15.22 10.82
CA GLY A 188 -2.79 16.64 10.43
C GLY A 188 -3.14 16.93 8.96
N SER A 189 -2.99 15.95 8.08
CA SER A 189 -3.40 15.97 6.68
C SER A 189 -4.43 14.86 6.44
N TYR A 190 -4.15 13.92 5.54
CA TYR A 190 -5.10 12.89 5.12
C TYR A 190 -5.22 11.75 6.14
N GLY A 191 -6.44 11.30 6.41
CA GLY A 191 -6.68 10.06 7.15
C GLY A 191 -6.11 8.88 6.37
N VAL A 192 -6.60 8.70 5.15
CA VAL A 192 -6.08 7.73 4.17
C VAL A 192 -5.65 8.48 2.92
N TYR A 193 -4.39 8.34 2.55
CA TYR A 193 -3.87 8.77 1.26
C TYR A 193 -3.46 7.55 0.45
N ASN A 194 -3.92 7.47 -0.80
CA ASN A 194 -3.40 6.47 -1.73
C ASN A 194 -3.10 7.03 -3.13
N SER A 195 -2.02 6.51 -3.73
CA SER A 195 -1.58 6.86 -5.07
C SER A 195 -1.03 5.63 -5.81
N TYR A 196 -1.25 5.56 -7.13
CA TYR A 196 -0.79 4.47 -8.00
C TYR A 196 -1.12 3.06 -7.49
N SER A 197 -2.30 2.86 -6.92
CA SER A 197 -2.67 1.62 -6.22
C SER A 197 -4.14 1.24 -6.39
N THR A 198 -4.50 0.03 -5.99
CA THR A 198 -5.88 -0.47 -5.96
C THR A 198 -6.28 -1.00 -4.58
N PRO A 199 -6.12 -0.19 -3.51
CA PRO A 199 -6.38 -0.67 -2.15
C PRO A 199 -7.86 -0.88 -1.90
N GLU A 200 -8.16 -1.73 -0.92
CA GLU A 200 -9.50 -1.89 -0.36
C GLU A 200 -9.60 -1.11 0.95
N VAL A 201 -10.42 -0.08 0.99
CA VAL A 201 -10.74 0.69 2.21
C VAL A 201 -12.16 0.30 2.61
N ILE A 202 -12.28 -0.64 3.54
CA ILE A 202 -13.57 -1.28 3.89
C ILE A 202 -13.84 -1.23 5.40
N ASN A 203 -15.07 -0.93 5.80
CA ASN A 203 -15.47 -0.93 7.21
C ASN A 203 -14.59 -0.03 8.09
N ASN A 204 -14.08 1.11 7.62
CA ASN A 204 -13.29 2.01 8.45
C ASN A 204 -14.16 3.14 9.02
N THR A 205 -13.76 3.70 10.15
CA THR A 205 -14.35 4.94 10.69
C THR A 205 -13.30 6.04 10.69
N ILE A 206 -13.51 7.07 9.86
CA ILE A 206 -12.51 8.08 9.50
C ILE A 206 -13.06 9.49 9.82
N PHE A 207 -12.43 10.21 10.75
CA PHE A 207 -12.97 11.50 11.20
C PHE A 207 -11.92 12.50 11.70
N LYS A 208 -12.25 13.80 11.71
CA LYS A 208 -11.38 14.88 12.22
C LYS A 208 -10.00 15.02 11.55
N ASN A 209 -9.76 14.36 10.43
CA ASN A 209 -8.56 14.57 9.61
C ASN A 209 -8.74 15.84 8.76
N PHE A 210 -7.72 16.25 7.99
CA PHE A 210 -7.90 17.30 6.99
C PHE A 210 -8.86 16.83 5.89
N ASP A 211 -8.45 15.85 5.08
CA ASP A 211 -9.38 15.03 4.29
C ASP A 211 -9.50 13.65 4.94
N GLY A 212 -10.68 13.03 4.86
CA GLY A 212 -10.88 11.65 5.32
C GLY A 212 -10.11 10.67 4.45
N ILE A 213 -10.54 10.54 3.20
CA ILE A 213 -9.90 9.71 2.16
C ILE A 213 -9.50 10.62 0.99
N TYR A 214 -8.22 10.63 0.66
CA TYR A 214 -7.66 11.26 -0.52
C TYR A 214 -7.07 10.19 -1.44
N SER A 215 -7.47 10.17 -2.69
CA SER A 215 -6.93 9.24 -3.67
C SER A 215 -6.66 9.89 -5.01
N GLU A 216 -5.56 9.49 -5.64
CA GLU A 216 -5.14 9.92 -6.97
C GLU A 216 -4.56 8.74 -7.75
N VAL A 217 -4.71 8.76 -9.09
CA VAL A 217 -4.10 7.77 -9.99
C VAL A 217 -4.29 6.31 -9.52
N SER A 218 -5.47 5.96 -9.03
CA SER A 218 -5.71 4.70 -8.32
C SER A 218 -7.07 4.10 -8.69
N LYS A 219 -7.30 2.82 -8.42
CA LYS A 219 -8.66 2.24 -8.47
C LYS A 219 -8.99 1.66 -7.11
N VAL A 220 -9.30 2.56 -6.17
CA VAL A 220 -9.63 2.19 -4.79
C VAL A 220 -11.05 1.61 -4.72
N VAL A 221 -11.24 0.63 -3.85
CA VAL A 221 -12.56 0.18 -3.40
C VAL A 221 -12.84 0.83 -2.05
N VAL A 222 -13.89 1.65 -1.96
CA VAL A 222 -14.33 2.32 -0.73
C VAL A 222 -15.71 1.81 -0.38
N LYS A 223 -15.80 0.87 0.56
CA LYS A 223 -17.05 0.19 0.92
C LYS A 223 -17.34 0.21 2.41
N ASN A 224 -18.59 0.43 2.82
CA ASN A 224 -19.01 0.33 4.23
C ASN A 224 -18.23 1.23 5.20
N ASN A 225 -17.65 2.35 4.76
CA ASN A 225 -16.92 3.24 5.66
C ASN A 225 -17.84 4.31 6.27
N ILE A 226 -17.57 4.71 7.51
CA ILE A 226 -18.08 5.96 8.08
C ILE A 226 -17.01 7.04 7.90
N VAL A 227 -17.29 8.10 7.15
CA VAL A 227 -16.37 9.21 6.89
C VAL A 227 -17.03 10.54 7.27
N VAL A 228 -16.68 11.09 8.43
CA VAL A 228 -17.42 12.21 9.01
C VAL A 228 -16.53 13.27 9.66
N ASN A 229 -17.02 14.52 9.72
CA ASN A 229 -16.37 15.59 10.49
C ASN A 229 -14.88 15.83 10.15
N ASN A 230 -14.48 15.61 8.89
CA ASN A 230 -13.15 16.00 8.40
C ASN A 230 -13.15 17.49 8.02
N LYS A 231 -12.00 18.16 8.19
CA LYS A 231 -11.86 19.62 8.12
C LYS A 231 -12.00 20.19 6.70
N SER A 232 -11.84 19.34 5.68
CA SER A 232 -11.95 19.64 4.26
C SER A 232 -12.88 18.61 3.60
N ALA A 233 -12.37 17.58 2.93
CA ALA A 233 -13.22 16.61 2.23
C ALA A 233 -13.47 15.36 3.08
N GLY A 234 -14.65 14.75 2.95
CA GLY A 234 -14.87 13.38 3.39
C GLY A 234 -14.10 12.42 2.49
N ILE A 235 -14.57 12.30 1.25
CA ILE A 235 -13.90 11.54 0.19
C ILE A 235 -13.52 12.49 -0.93
N ARG A 236 -12.23 12.56 -1.25
CA ARG A 236 -11.68 13.29 -2.38
C ARG A 236 -11.04 12.34 -3.37
N TRP A 237 -11.48 12.45 -4.61
CA TRP A 237 -10.73 11.98 -5.75
C TRP A 237 -9.98 13.18 -6.34
N ALA A 238 -8.65 13.13 -6.43
CA ALA A 238 -7.86 14.29 -6.84
C ALA A 238 -8.08 14.67 -8.32
N GLU A 239 -8.50 13.72 -9.14
CA GLU A 239 -8.66 13.92 -10.58
C GLU A 239 -10.05 14.51 -10.93
N PHE A 240 -10.08 15.63 -11.67
CA PHE A 240 -11.22 16.24 -12.39
C PHE A 240 -10.66 16.87 -13.68
N PRO A 241 -11.40 17.12 -14.77
CA PRO A 241 -12.63 16.53 -15.33
C PRO A 241 -12.38 15.77 -16.66
N ASP A 242 -11.13 15.49 -17.05
CA ASP A 242 -10.82 14.83 -18.34
C ASP A 242 -10.88 13.29 -18.28
N ALA A 243 -10.95 12.69 -17.09
CA ALA A 243 -11.31 11.27 -16.95
C ALA A 243 -12.71 10.96 -17.53
N GLN A 244 -13.62 11.95 -17.50
CA GLN A 244 -14.94 11.85 -18.15
C GLN A 244 -14.89 12.14 -19.67
N LYS A 245 -13.79 12.68 -20.22
CA LYS A 245 -13.65 12.99 -21.66
C LYS A 245 -12.99 11.88 -22.49
N GLY A 246 -12.68 10.73 -21.89
CA GLY A 246 -12.57 9.47 -22.61
C GLY A 246 -11.31 9.25 -23.46
N THR A 247 -10.18 9.93 -23.20
CA THR A 247 -8.91 9.63 -23.87
C THR A 247 -7.76 9.41 -22.88
N GLY A 248 -6.89 8.43 -23.17
CA GLY A 248 -5.70 8.08 -22.37
C GLY A 248 -5.84 6.86 -21.45
N PHE A 249 -4.74 6.46 -20.80
CA PHE A 249 -4.61 5.32 -19.86
C PHE A 249 -5.60 5.35 -18.66
N MET A 250 -6.31 6.46 -18.47
CA MET A 250 -7.22 6.76 -17.35
C MET A 250 -8.70 6.63 -17.70
N LYS A 251 -9.05 6.13 -18.90
CA LYS A 251 -10.45 5.82 -19.22
C LYS A 251 -10.93 4.68 -18.30
N GLY A 252 -11.85 4.98 -17.39
CA GLY A 252 -12.49 3.98 -16.51
C GLY A 252 -11.75 3.65 -15.21
N VAL A 253 -10.79 4.49 -14.80
CA VAL A 253 -10.16 4.40 -13.47
C VAL A 253 -10.99 5.23 -12.47
N GLU A 254 -12.21 4.76 -12.22
CA GLU A 254 -13.10 5.35 -11.22
C GLU A 254 -12.96 4.59 -9.90
N PRO A 255 -13.01 5.29 -8.75
CA PRO A 255 -13.12 4.60 -7.47
C PRO A 255 -14.44 3.82 -7.42
N ILE A 256 -14.40 2.63 -6.84
CA ILE A 256 -15.60 1.82 -6.61
C ILE A 256 -16.12 2.16 -5.22
N LEU A 257 -17.18 2.96 -5.15
CA LEU A 257 -17.84 3.33 -3.90
C LEU A 257 -19.10 2.50 -3.73
N SER A 258 -19.39 2.06 -2.51
CA SER A 258 -20.72 1.55 -2.14
C SER A 258 -20.93 1.52 -0.62
N TYR A 259 -22.17 1.69 -0.19
CA TYR A 259 -22.60 1.49 1.20
C TYR A 259 -21.83 2.32 2.24
N ASN A 260 -21.31 3.49 1.87
CA ASN A 260 -20.57 4.37 2.78
C ASN A 260 -21.50 5.37 3.46
N LEU A 261 -21.28 5.63 4.75
CA LEU A 261 -21.89 6.76 5.43
C LEU A 261 -20.91 7.94 5.41
N VAL A 262 -21.25 8.99 4.65
CA VAL A 262 -20.41 10.19 4.51
C VAL A 262 -21.26 11.42 4.85
N TRP A 263 -20.90 12.09 5.95
CA TRP A 263 -21.71 13.14 6.52
C TRP A 263 -20.92 14.12 7.41
N GLY A 264 -21.31 15.40 7.40
CA GLY A 264 -20.78 16.39 8.33
C GLY A 264 -19.33 16.79 8.09
N ASN A 265 -18.74 16.45 6.93
CA ASN A 265 -17.46 17.00 6.51
C ASN A 265 -17.66 18.43 5.97
N LYS A 266 -16.60 19.25 5.89
CA LYS A 266 -16.72 20.56 5.22
C LYS A 266 -17.23 20.42 3.78
N THR A 267 -16.80 19.38 3.09
CA THR A 267 -17.41 18.91 1.84
C THR A 267 -17.42 17.39 1.86
N ASP A 268 -18.58 16.74 1.82
CA ASP A 268 -18.65 15.28 1.95
C ASP A 268 -17.92 14.55 0.80
N ARG A 269 -18.06 15.04 -0.43
CA ARG A 269 -17.51 14.41 -1.63
C ARG A 269 -16.93 15.45 -2.58
N VAL A 270 -15.72 15.21 -3.05
CA VAL A 270 -15.03 16.04 -4.05
C VAL A 270 -14.58 15.14 -5.19
N ASN A 271 -15.03 15.45 -6.40
CA ASN A 271 -14.78 14.71 -7.65
C ASN A 271 -15.31 13.26 -7.66
N VAL A 272 -16.24 12.95 -6.76
CA VAL A 272 -16.95 11.67 -6.69
C VAL A 272 -18.42 11.92 -6.42
N SER A 273 -19.28 11.07 -6.98
CA SER A 273 -20.72 11.09 -6.69
C SER A 273 -21.04 10.07 -5.59
N PRO A 274 -22.15 10.26 -4.85
CA PRO A 274 -22.71 9.19 -4.02
C PRO A 274 -22.96 7.93 -4.86
N ALA A 275 -22.72 6.78 -4.27
CA ALA A 275 -22.92 5.49 -4.92
C ALA A 275 -24.04 4.68 -4.27
N GLU A 276 -24.25 3.46 -4.76
CA GLU A 276 -25.26 2.54 -4.25
C GLU A 276 -25.11 2.34 -2.74
N GLY A 277 -26.22 2.47 -2.01
CA GLY A 277 -26.26 2.21 -0.57
C GLY A 277 -25.62 3.29 0.30
N ASP A 278 -25.03 4.34 -0.28
CA ASP A 278 -24.42 5.41 0.49
C ASP A 278 -25.47 6.16 1.35
N ILE A 279 -25.06 6.57 2.55
CA ILE A 279 -25.88 7.28 3.53
C ILE A 279 -25.24 8.65 3.81
N SER A 280 -26.06 9.71 3.88
CA SER A 280 -25.62 11.05 4.30
C SER A 280 -26.47 11.54 5.49
N LYS A 281 -26.19 10.96 6.66
CA LYS A 281 -26.86 11.26 7.94
C LYS A 281 -25.88 11.08 9.09
N ASP A 282 -26.19 11.69 10.24
CA ASP A 282 -25.42 11.51 11.47
C ASP A 282 -25.33 10.01 11.85
N PRO A 283 -24.13 9.44 12.06
CA PRO A 283 -23.96 8.05 12.48
C PRO A 283 -24.40 7.78 13.93
N LEU A 284 -24.75 8.80 14.72
CA LEU A 284 -25.18 8.68 16.12
C LEU A 284 -24.13 7.96 16.99
N PHE A 285 -22.90 8.45 16.99
CA PHE A 285 -21.83 7.92 17.84
C PHE A 285 -22.11 8.10 19.34
N THR A 286 -21.54 7.20 20.15
CA THR A 286 -21.59 7.23 21.61
C THR A 286 -20.97 8.51 22.16
N ASP A 287 -19.68 8.74 21.88
CA ASP A 287 -18.94 9.95 22.27
C ASP A 287 -17.71 10.17 21.36
N ILE A 288 -17.92 10.78 20.20
CA ILE A 288 -16.85 11.10 19.23
C ILE A 288 -15.83 12.12 19.78
N ALA A 289 -16.17 12.89 20.82
CA ALA A 289 -15.24 13.83 21.44
C ALA A 289 -14.13 13.08 22.20
N LYS A 290 -14.47 11.94 22.81
CA LYS A 290 -13.53 11.04 23.48
C LYS A 290 -12.97 9.92 22.60
N GLY A 291 -13.28 9.94 21.30
CA GLY A 291 -12.87 8.89 20.35
C GLY A 291 -13.69 7.60 20.41
N ASP A 292 -14.81 7.59 21.16
CA ASP A 292 -15.74 6.47 21.22
C ASP A 292 -16.76 6.52 20.09
N VAL A 293 -16.43 5.83 19.00
CA VAL A 293 -17.21 5.79 17.76
C VAL A 293 -18.13 4.58 17.67
N ARG A 294 -18.49 3.96 18.80
CA ARG A 294 -19.56 2.95 18.83
C ARG A 294 -20.92 3.59 18.50
N LEU A 295 -21.75 2.89 17.74
CA LEU A 295 -23.06 3.37 17.29
C LEU A 295 -24.12 3.27 18.39
N LYS A 296 -24.95 4.31 18.54
CA LYS A 296 -26.15 4.28 19.39
C LYS A 296 -27.29 3.54 18.68
N LYS A 297 -28.22 3.00 19.47
CA LYS A 297 -29.48 2.45 18.96
C LYS A 297 -30.20 3.47 18.06
N GLY A 298 -30.62 3.03 16.88
CA GLY A 298 -31.27 3.88 15.87
C GLY A 298 -30.31 4.58 14.92
N SER A 299 -29.00 4.32 15.02
CA SER A 299 -28.03 4.78 14.03
C SER A 299 -28.41 4.29 12.63
N PRO A 300 -28.30 5.14 11.60
CA PRO A 300 -28.51 4.73 10.21
C PRO A 300 -27.39 3.81 9.69
N ALA A 301 -26.28 3.66 10.42
CA ALA A 301 -25.20 2.74 10.07
C ALA A 301 -25.43 1.31 10.55
N ILE A 302 -26.37 1.07 11.46
CA ILE A 302 -26.64 -0.27 11.99
C ILE A 302 -27.40 -1.10 10.96
N ASN A 303 -26.90 -2.29 10.60
CA ASN A 303 -27.49 -3.24 9.65
C ASN A 303 -27.80 -2.65 8.27
N ASN A 304 -26.99 -1.68 7.81
CA ASN A 304 -27.25 -0.92 6.59
C ASN A 304 -26.09 -0.89 5.60
N GLY A 305 -24.98 -1.60 5.86
CA GLY A 305 -23.90 -1.72 4.88
C GLY A 305 -24.22 -2.73 3.77
N SER A 306 -23.22 -3.26 3.09
CA SER A 306 -23.39 -4.21 1.98
C SER A 306 -24.37 -5.36 2.31
N PRO A 307 -25.29 -5.74 1.40
CA PRO A 307 -26.20 -6.86 1.59
C PRO A 307 -25.55 -8.23 1.28
N ASP A 308 -24.27 -8.25 0.89
CA ASP A 308 -23.55 -9.51 0.66
C ASP A 308 -23.34 -10.24 1.99
N ASN A 309 -23.79 -11.50 2.06
CA ASN A 309 -23.63 -12.33 3.25
C ASN A 309 -22.15 -12.55 3.63
N ALA A 310 -21.21 -12.44 2.69
CA ALA A 310 -19.78 -12.50 2.97
C ALA A 310 -19.26 -11.28 3.75
N ASP A 311 -20.01 -10.18 3.73
CA ASP A 311 -19.71 -8.97 4.50
C ASP A 311 -20.42 -8.95 5.85
N ASN A 312 -21.27 -9.92 6.21
CA ASN A 312 -22.06 -9.89 7.45
C ASN A 312 -21.21 -9.79 8.72
N ASP A 313 -21.82 -9.26 9.77
CA ASP A 313 -21.24 -9.19 11.10
C ASP A 313 -21.08 -10.60 11.70
N PRO A 314 -20.23 -10.80 12.72
CA PRO A 314 -20.00 -12.11 13.33
C PRO A 314 -21.25 -12.78 13.94
N ASP A 315 -22.32 -12.02 14.21
CA ASP A 315 -23.62 -12.52 14.65
C ASP A 315 -24.59 -12.84 13.48
N ALA A 316 -24.05 -12.84 12.26
CA ALA A 316 -24.73 -13.11 11.00
C ALA A 316 -25.80 -12.08 10.59
N THR A 317 -25.91 -10.95 11.29
CA THR A 317 -26.75 -9.85 10.82
C THR A 317 -26.08 -9.14 9.64
N ARG A 318 -26.86 -8.40 8.86
CA ARG A 318 -26.32 -7.56 7.79
C ARG A 318 -25.32 -6.60 8.39
N ASN A 319 -24.21 -6.37 7.69
CA ASN A 319 -23.12 -5.60 8.26
C ASN A 319 -23.51 -4.18 8.69
N ASP A 320 -23.00 -3.79 9.85
CA ASP A 320 -22.91 -2.41 10.27
C ASP A 320 -21.87 -1.64 9.40
N ILE A 321 -22.17 -0.40 9.04
CA ILE A 321 -21.21 0.48 8.36
C ILE A 321 -20.18 0.97 9.40
N GLY A 322 -18.88 0.89 9.09
CA GLY A 322 -17.79 1.44 9.91
C GLY A 322 -16.95 0.39 10.65
N ALA A 323 -16.05 0.87 11.52
CA ALA A 323 -14.99 0.08 12.18
C ALA A 323 -15.49 -1.16 12.94
N TYR A 324 -16.72 -1.10 13.45
CA TYR A 324 -17.33 -2.15 14.26
C TYR A 324 -18.21 -3.12 13.47
N GLY A 325 -18.24 -3.03 12.14
CA GLY A 325 -19.02 -3.94 11.29
C GLY A 325 -18.17 -4.75 10.32
N GLY A 326 -18.77 -5.73 9.69
CA GLY A 326 -18.14 -6.73 8.86
C GLY A 326 -17.56 -7.93 9.62
N PRO A 327 -17.02 -8.92 8.89
CA PRO A 327 -16.62 -10.20 9.45
C PRO A 327 -15.43 -10.12 10.42
N LEU A 328 -14.69 -9.01 10.41
CA LEU A 328 -13.55 -8.75 11.28
C LEU A 328 -13.89 -7.83 12.47
N ALA A 329 -15.18 -7.51 12.64
CA ALA A 329 -15.67 -6.68 13.72
C ALA A 329 -15.28 -7.24 15.09
N GLN A 330 -14.80 -6.35 15.95
CA GLN A 330 -14.49 -6.64 17.34
C GLN A 330 -15.28 -5.70 18.25
N LYS A 331 -15.71 -6.17 19.42
CA LYS A 331 -16.33 -5.31 20.44
C LYS A 331 -15.42 -4.14 20.86
N THR A 332 -14.11 -4.38 20.81
CA THR A 332 -13.05 -3.41 21.08
C THR A 332 -12.00 -3.53 19.98
N ILE A 333 -11.76 -2.48 19.18
CA ILE A 333 -10.88 -2.52 17.99
C ILE A 333 -9.44 -2.94 18.29
N THR A 334 -8.91 -2.63 19.48
CA THR A 334 -7.55 -3.02 19.87
C THR A 334 -7.56 -4.12 20.94
N ALA A 335 -8.57 -4.99 20.89
CA ALA A 335 -8.66 -6.11 21.81
C ALA A 335 -7.39 -6.99 21.73
N SER A 336 -7.00 -7.55 22.88
CA SER A 336 -5.88 -8.49 22.95
C SER A 336 -6.11 -9.66 21.99
N PRO A 337 -5.09 -10.11 21.22
CA PRO A 337 -5.25 -11.14 20.20
C PRO A 337 -5.52 -12.51 20.82
N GLN A 338 -6.79 -12.84 21.05
CA GLN A 338 -7.19 -14.13 21.63
C GLN A 338 -8.37 -14.79 20.90
N ALA A 339 -8.89 -14.19 19.82
CA ALA A 339 -10.01 -14.75 19.05
C ALA A 339 -9.73 -14.96 17.55
N VAL A 340 -8.80 -14.20 16.95
CA VAL A 340 -8.45 -14.28 15.53
C VAL A 340 -6.93 -14.23 15.40
N SER A 341 -6.31 -15.26 14.84
CA SER A 341 -4.89 -15.21 14.47
C SER A 341 -4.75 -14.45 13.16
N TYR A 342 -4.06 -13.31 13.21
CA TYR A 342 -3.75 -12.52 12.02
C TYR A 342 -2.61 -13.13 11.20
N ALA A 343 -1.87 -14.08 11.77
CA ALA A 343 -0.75 -14.76 11.12
C ALA A 343 -1.15 -15.68 9.96
N SER A 344 -2.42 -16.08 9.88
CA SER A 344 -2.96 -16.87 8.77
C SER A 344 -3.61 -16.02 7.67
N LEU A 345 -3.73 -14.70 7.85
CA LEU A 345 -4.32 -13.83 6.84
C LEU A 345 -3.40 -13.73 5.64
N LYS A 346 -3.88 -14.19 4.50
CA LYS A 346 -3.19 -14.04 3.22
C LYS A 346 -3.18 -12.57 2.83
N ILE A 347 -2.03 -12.09 2.37
CA ILE A 347 -1.92 -10.82 1.67
C ILE A 347 -2.42 -11.06 0.25
N LYS A 348 -3.40 -10.27 -0.20
CA LYS A 348 -4.21 -10.55 -1.40
C LYS A 348 -3.38 -10.58 -2.70
N THR A 349 -2.32 -9.78 -2.77
CA THR A 349 -1.37 -9.75 -3.87
C THR A 349 0.02 -10.11 -3.33
N GLU A 350 0.56 -11.26 -3.78
CA GLU A 350 1.96 -11.58 -3.53
C GLU A 350 2.81 -10.54 -4.27
N THR A 351 3.56 -9.74 -3.51
CA THR A 351 4.61 -8.81 -3.96
C THR A 351 4.34 -8.13 -5.31
N LEU A 352 3.94 -6.86 -5.27
CA LEU A 352 4.20 -5.99 -6.42
C LEU A 352 5.72 -5.92 -6.58
N GLU A 353 6.27 -6.56 -7.62
CA GLU A 353 7.65 -6.34 -7.99
C GLU A 353 7.80 -4.84 -8.25
N GLU A 354 8.53 -4.17 -7.35
CA GLU A 354 9.14 -2.92 -7.74
C GLU A 354 9.97 -3.25 -8.98
N PRO A 355 9.73 -2.60 -10.13
CA PRO A 355 10.58 -2.79 -11.29
C PRO A 355 12.02 -2.62 -10.81
N ASP A 356 12.82 -3.66 -10.93
CA ASP A 356 14.14 -3.74 -10.33
C ASP A 356 15.01 -2.55 -10.75
N TYR A 357 15.09 -1.51 -9.91
CA TYR A 357 15.83 -0.28 -10.18
C TYR A 357 17.34 -0.41 -9.88
N GLY A 358 17.80 -1.58 -9.43
CA GLY A 358 19.12 -1.79 -8.83
C GLY A 358 19.95 -2.95 -9.39
N SER A 359 19.37 -3.97 -10.03
CA SER A 359 20.15 -5.01 -10.70
C SER A 359 20.47 -4.58 -12.13
N GLN A 360 21.77 -4.42 -12.37
CA GLN A 360 22.33 -4.14 -13.67
C GLN A 360 22.21 -5.34 -14.63
N SER A 361 21.78 -6.52 -14.16
CA SER A 361 21.84 -7.78 -14.91
C SER A 361 20.57 -8.09 -15.71
N THR A 362 19.41 -7.58 -15.31
CA THR A 362 18.15 -7.78 -16.07
C THR A 362 17.97 -6.72 -17.18
N TRP A 363 18.85 -5.73 -17.25
CA TRP A 363 18.72 -4.58 -18.15
C TRP A 363 19.59 -4.69 -19.41
N SER A 364 19.92 -5.91 -19.84
CA SER A 364 20.65 -6.14 -21.07
C SER A 364 19.74 -6.16 -22.30
N GLY A 365 19.44 -4.96 -22.81
CA GLY A 365 19.54 -4.78 -24.25
C GLY A 365 21.02 -4.98 -24.60
N ALA A 366 21.31 -5.85 -25.55
CA ALA A 366 22.66 -6.29 -25.92
C ALA A 366 23.71 -5.15 -25.82
N GLY A 367 24.69 -5.28 -24.90
CA GLY A 367 25.84 -4.38 -24.82
C GLY A 367 26.03 -3.54 -23.54
N GLY A 368 25.34 -3.84 -22.43
CA GLY A 368 25.71 -3.29 -21.11
C GLY A 368 25.34 -1.82 -20.84
N THR A 369 24.24 -1.31 -21.40
CA THR A 369 23.77 0.06 -21.19
C THR A 369 22.56 0.09 -20.21
N LYS A 370 22.52 1.07 -19.29
CA LYS A 370 21.42 1.18 -18.29
C LYS A 370 20.07 1.43 -18.97
N SER A 371 18.98 0.84 -18.49
CA SER A 371 17.65 0.94 -19.11
C SER A 371 17.08 2.37 -19.10
N GLY A 372 16.37 2.73 -20.18
CA GLY A 372 15.76 4.05 -20.31
C GLY A 372 14.69 4.37 -19.27
N ARG A 373 13.92 3.36 -18.88
CA ARG A 373 12.88 3.46 -17.86
C ARG A 373 13.47 3.83 -16.50
N GLY A 374 14.49 3.07 -16.07
CA GLY A 374 15.14 3.32 -14.78
C GLY A 374 15.82 4.67 -14.73
N LEU A 375 16.50 5.06 -15.81
CA LEU A 375 17.11 6.39 -15.91
C LEU A 375 16.06 7.51 -15.85
N PHE A 376 14.91 7.37 -16.52
CA PHE A 376 13.83 8.34 -16.45
C PHE A 376 13.25 8.46 -15.04
N GLN A 377 13.08 7.33 -14.34
CA GLN A 377 12.57 7.32 -12.97
C GLN A 377 13.50 8.00 -11.98
N SER A 378 14.80 7.77 -12.10
CA SER A 378 15.79 8.36 -11.20
C SER A 378 15.98 9.87 -11.40
N TRP A 379 15.87 10.35 -12.64
CA TRP A 379 16.30 11.71 -12.98
C TRP A 379 15.20 12.64 -13.47
N CYS A 380 14.09 12.10 -13.98
CA CYS A 380 13.09 12.89 -14.70
C CYS A 380 11.73 12.95 -13.97
N VAL A 381 11.39 11.96 -13.14
CA VAL A 381 10.04 11.84 -12.54
C VAL A 381 9.71 12.94 -11.54
N SER A 382 10.69 13.46 -10.80
CA SER A 382 10.46 14.55 -9.83
C SER A 382 9.83 15.79 -10.48
N CYS A 383 10.12 16.05 -11.76
CA CYS A 383 9.54 17.15 -12.54
C CYS A 383 8.49 16.66 -13.55
N HIS A 384 8.82 15.66 -14.35
CA HIS A 384 7.94 15.19 -15.43
C HIS A 384 6.84 14.24 -14.97
N GLY A 385 6.88 13.74 -13.73
CA GLY A 385 5.95 12.73 -13.23
C GLY A 385 6.23 11.34 -13.81
N ALA A 386 5.72 10.29 -13.14
CA ALA A 386 5.98 8.89 -13.52
C ALA A 386 5.49 8.54 -14.93
N LEU A 387 4.49 9.28 -15.43
CA LEU A 387 3.90 9.12 -16.75
C LEU A 387 4.33 10.22 -17.73
N GLY A 388 5.29 11.05 -17.34
CA GLY A 388 5.83 12.11 -18.20
C GLY A 388 4.91 13.30 -18.42
N LYS A 389 3.81 13.48 -17.69
CA LYS A 389 2.81 14.53 -17.94
C LYS A 389 3.23 15.95 -17.52
N GLY A 390 4.37 16.10 -16.85
CA GLY A 390 4.75 17.39 -16.26
C GLY A 390 4.01 17.70 -14.96
N ASP A 391 3.65 16.64 -14.23
CA ASP A 391 2.94 16.63 -12.96
C ASP A 391 3.77 16.01 -11.83
N GLY A 392 5.10 16.01 -11.97
CA GLY A 392 6.00 15.59 -10.90
C GLY A 392 5.87 16.49 -9.67
N GLN A 393 6.30 16.00 -8.51
CA GLN A 393 6.22 16.71 -7.23
C GLN A 393 6.81 18.13 -7.27
N LEU A 394 7.83 18.37 -8.10
CA LEU A 394 8.48 19.66 -8.28
C LEU A 394 7.85 20.51 -9.39
N ALA A 395 6.89 19.99 -10.18
CA ALA A 395 6.35 20.69 -11.34
C ALA A 395 5.74 22.07 -11.00
N ASP A 396 5.13 22.20 -9.82
CA ASP A 396 4.52 23.44 -9.34
C ASP A 396 5.52 24.39 -8.64
N THR A 397 6.76 23.95 -8.42
CA THR A 397 7.79 24.72 -7.69
C THR A 397 8.83 25.35 -8.62
N LEU A 398 8.72 25.14 -9.94
CA LEU A 398 9.69 25.62 -10.95
C LEU A 398 9.54 27.10 -11.31
N GLY A 399 8.56 27.80 -10.74
CA GLY A 399 8.27 29.20 -10.98
C GLY A 399 6.93 29.43 -11.68
N GLU A 400 6.43 30.66 -11.59
CA GLU A 400 5.11 31.02 -12.12
C GLU A 400 5.07 30.85 -13.65
N GLY A 401 4.12 30.05 -14.13
CA GLY A 401 3.95 29.76 -15.57
C GLY A 401 4.98 28.79 -16.17
N ILE A 402 5.93 28.29 -15.38
CA ILE A 402 6.92 27.29 -15.83
C ILE A 402 6.41 25.91 -15.45
N ARG A 403 6.22 25.04 -16.45
CA ARG A 403 5.88 23.63 -16.23
C ARG A 403 6.71 22.72 -17.13
N PRO A 404 7.09 21.52 -16.65
CA PRO A 404 7.71 20.53 -17.51
C PRO A 404 6.75 20.13 -18.64
N ARG A 405 7.31 19.84 -19.82
CA ARG A 405 6.50 19.43 -20.97
C ARG A 405 5.82 18.09 -20.69
N ASP A 406 4.58 17.95 -21.14
CA ASP A 406 3.89 16.66 -21.23
C ASP A 406 4.55 15.78 -22.31
N LEU A 407 5.40 14.87 -21.86
CA LEU A 407 6.10 13.86 -22.63
C LEU A 407 5.19 12.70 -23.09
N SER A 408 3.97 12.59 -22.55
CA SER A 408 2.97 11.62 -23.01
C SER A 408 2.17 12.12 -24.23
N ASN A 409 2.27 13.41 -24.55
CA ASN A 409 1.63 13.99 -25.72
C ASN A 409 2.30 13.49 -27.02
N ALA A 410 1.70 12.46 -27.61
CA ALA A 410 2.18 11.80 -28.83
C ALA A 410 2.29 12.75 -30.02
N GLU A 411 1.34 13.67 -30.19
CA GLU A 411 1.36 14.65 -31.29
C GLU A 411 2.58 15.56 -31.16
N LEU A 412 2.79 16.11 -29.97
CA LEU A 412 3.92 16.97 -29.66
C LEU A 412 5.25 16.27 -29.84
N LEU A 413 5.39 15.06 -29.28
CA LEU A 413 6.64 14.31 -29.32
C LEU A 413 6.91 13.81 -30.75
N SER A 414 5.88 13.42 -31.51
CA SER A 414 6.04 13.00 -32.91
C SER A 414 6.53 14.12 -33.83
N ALA A 415 6.39 15.38 -33.44
CA ALA A 415 6.91 16.56 -34.14
C ALA A 415 8.34 16.95 -33.71
N ARG A 416 9.01 16.17 -32.86
CA ARG A 416 10.39 16.41 -32.40
C ARG A 416 11.27 15.23 -32.78
N SER A 417 12.46 15.48 -33.30
CA SER A 417 13.42 14.41 -33.59
C SER A 417 14.03 13.87 -32.30
N ASP A 418 14.58 12.66 -32.35
CA ASP A 418 15.32 12.11 -31.21
C ASP A 418 16.58 12.93 -30.92
N GLU A 419 17.20 13.54 -31.93
CA GLU A 419 18.29 14.50 -31.77
C GLU A 419 17.86 15.75 -30.98
N PHE A 420 16.65 16.25 -31.22
CA PHE A 420 16.10 17.36 -30.45
C PHE A 420 15.92 16.98 -28.98
N LEU A 421 15.30 15.82 -28.71
CA LEU A 421 15.11 15.33 -27.34
C LEU A 421 16.44 15.07 -26.63
N PHE A 422 17.42 14.52 -27.35
CA PHE A 422 18.77 14.31 -26.90
C PHE A 422 19.45 15.62 -26.49
N LYS A 423 19.33 16.65 -27.34
CA LYS A 423 19.89 17.98 -27.07
C LYS A 423 19.28 18.60 -25.80
N VAL A 424 17.96 18.48 -25.61
CA VAL A 424 17.24 18.98 -24.44
C VAL A 424 17.71 18.30 -23.16
N ILE A 425 17.80 16.96 -23.16
CA ILE A 425 18.24 16.20 -21.97
C ILE A 425 19.72 16.48 -21.68
N LYS A 426 20.58 16.44 -22.70
CA LYS A 426 22.02 16.60 -22.52
C LYS A 426 22.41 18.01 -22.08
N ASN A 427 21.82 19.04 -22.68
CA ASN A 427 22.26 20.43 -22.52
C ASN A 427 21.25 21.31 -21.78
N GLY A 428 20.13 20.75 -21.32
CA GLY A 428 19.06 21.48 -20.65
C GLY A 428 18.17 22.28 -21.60
N GLY A 429 17.08 22.82 -21.05
CA GLY A 429 16.08 23.61 -21.75
C GLY A 429 16.63 24.83 -22.52
N PRO A 430 17.57 25.62 -21.97
CA PRO A 430 18.12 26.78 -22.66
C PRO A 430 18.77 26.47 -24.01
N SER A 431 19.26 25.24 -24.21
CA SER A 431 19.90 24.81 -25.47
C SER A 431 18.97 24.79 -26.69
N VAL A 432 17.66 24.89 -26.45
CA VAL A 432 16.61 24.97 -27.48
C VAL A 432 15.63 26.13 -27.23
N GLY A 433 15.99 27.08 -26.36
CA GLY A 433 15.15 28.23 -26.04
C GLY A 433 14.01 27.95 -25.06
N PHE A 434 14.10 26.90 -24.24
CA PHE A 434 13.20 26.67 -23.10
C PHE A 434 13.78 27.24 -21.79
N SER A 435 12.99 27.21 -20.72
CA SER A 435 13.42 27.61 -19.37
C SER A 435 14.60 26.77 -18.87
N ASP A 436 15.46 27.41 -18.07
CA ASP A 436 16.55 26.82 -17.28
C ASP A 436 16.09 25.84 -16.20
N ALA A 437 14.80 25.82 -15.85
CA ALA A 437 14.20 24.81 -14.98
C ALA A 437 14.37 23.38 -15.52
N MET A 438 14.48 23.21 -16.84
CA MET A 438 14.96 21.94 -17.42
C MET A 438 16.49 21.94 -17.36
N MET A 439 17.03 21.36 -16.30
CA MET A 439 18.47 21.26 -16.06
C MET A 439 19.20 20.41 -17.13
N ASN A 440 20.52 20.59 -17.20
CA ASN A 440 21.37 19.75 -18.06
C ASN A 440 21.74 18.44 -17.36
N PHE A 441 21.82 17.35 -18.11
CA PHE A 441 22.23 16.04 -17.60
C PHE A 441 23.51 15.51 -18.26
N GLY A 442 24.14 16.25 -19.18
CA GLY A 442 25.32 15.78 -19.92
C GLY A 442 26.57 15.53 -19.09
N ALA A 443 26.64 16.07 -17.87
CA ALA A 443 27.70 15.74 -16.90
C ALA A 443 27.39 14.50 -16.05
N THR A 444 26.14 14.04 -16.06
CA THR A 444 25.62 12.97 -15.19
C THR A 444 25.28 11.70 -15.95
N LEU A 445 24.82 11.84 -17.20
CA LEU A 445 24.37 10.76 -18.06
C LEU A 445 25.23 10.72 -19.32
N SER A 446 25.68 9.52 -19.68
CA SER A 446 26.33 9.27 -20.98
C SER A 446 25.33 9.41 -22.13
N ASP A 447 25.85 9.63 -23.34
CA ASP A 447 25.03 9.75 -24.55
C ASP A 447 24.14 8.53 -24.77
N GLU A 448 24.63 7.34 -24.44
CA GLU A 448 23.87 6.12 -24.60
C GLU A 448 22.73 6.00 -23.58
N GLU A 449 22.96 6.45 -22.34
CA GLU A 449 21.92 6.53 -21.31
C GLU A 449 20.81 7.53 -21.69
N ILE A 450 21.18 8.68 -22.28
CA ILE A 450 20.22 9.66 -22.76
C ILE A 450 19.38 9.09 -23.91
N LYS A 451 19.99 8.38 -24.85
CA LYS A 451 19.25 7.68 -25.93
C LYS A 451 18.31 6.62 -25.38
N ASN A 452 18.72 5.90 -24.33
CA ASN A 452 17.86 4.93 -23.68
C ASN A 452 16.63 5.60 -23.05
N ILE A 453 16.80 6.74 -22.35
CA ILE A 453 15.67 7.53 -21.84
C ILE A 453 14.71 7.89 -22.99
N ILE A 454 15.24 8.38 -24.11
CA ILE A 454 14.43 8.76 -25.27
C ILE A 454 13.66 7.55 -25.81
N ALA A 455 14.32 6.39 -25.94
CA ALA A 455 13.67 5.17 -26.39
C ALA A 455 12.51 4.76 -25.47
N TYR A 456 12.67 4.89 -24.15
CA TYR A 456 11.60 4.67 -23.18
C TYR A 456 10.45 5.68 -23.33
N VAL A 457 10.76 6.98 -23.43
CA VAL A 457 9.75 8.02 -23.66
C VAL A 457 8.96 7.72 -24.94
N ARG A 458 9.64 7.31 -26.02
CA ARG A 458 9.03 6.96 -27.30
C ARG A 458 8.13 5.74 -27.23
N LYS A 459 8.65 4.65 -26.66
CA LYS A 459 8.00 3.34 -26.71
C LYS A 459 6.89 3.22 -25.67
N ASP A 460 7.11 3.75 -24.47
CA ASP A 460 6.31 3.41 -23.30
C ASP A 460 5.51 4.61 -22.76
N ILE A 461 6.02 5.85 -22.91
CA ILE A 461 5.32 7.06 -22.47
C ILE A 461 4.40 7.63 -23.56
N CYS A 462 4.95 8.19 -24.65
CA CYS A 462 4.16 8.79 -25.72
C CYS A 462 3.62 7.76 -26.72
N LYS A 463 4.19 6.54 -26.75
CA LYS A 463 3.89 5.49 -27.75
C LYS A 463 3.90 6.01 -29.18
N CYS A 464 4.92 6.80 -29.50
CA CYS A 464 5.00 7.61 -30.71
C CYS A 464 6.37 7.51 -31.38
N GLN A 465 6.42 7.80 -32.68
CA GLN A 465 7.65 7.92 -33.46
C GLN A 465 7.73 9.31 -34.10
N TYR A 466 8.94 9.78 -34.38
CA TYR A 466 9.14 11.05 -35.08
C TYR A 466 8.61 10.95 -36.52
N LYS A 467 7.75 11.90 -36.92
CA LYS A 467 7.08 11.90 -38.23
C LYS A 467 7.80 12.72 -39.32
N GLY A 468 8.97 13.30 -39.02
CA GLY A 468 9.67 14.18 -39.95
C GLY A 468 9.01 15.56 -40.11
N VAL A 469 9.67 16.47 -40.82
CA VAL A 469 9.15 17.82 -41.10
C VAL A 469 8.17 17.74 -42.27
N GLY A 470 6.93 17.26 -42.02
CA GLY A 470 5.91 17.19 -43.08
C GLY A 470 4.66 16.35 -42.81
N GLY A 471 4.59 15.59 -41.71
CA GLY A 471 3.40 14.83 -41.36
C GLY A 471 2.33 15.71 -40.70
N LYS A 472 1.38 16.24 -41.49
CA LYS A 472 0.12 16.79 -40.98
C LYS A 472 -0.71 15.74 -40.27
#